data_AF-A0A1J3HJC5-F1
#
_entry.id   AF-A0A1J3HJC5-F1
#
_cell.length_a   1.000
_cell.length_b   1.000
_cell.length_c   1.000
_cell.angle_alpha   90.00
_cell.angle_beta   90.00
_cell.angle_gamma   90.00
#
_symmetry.space_group_name_H-M   'P 1'
#
loop_
_entity.id
_entity.type
_entity.pdbx_description
1 polymer ?
#
loop_
_entity_poly.entity_id
_entity_poly.type
_entity_poly.pdbx_seq_one_letter_code
_entity_poly.pdbx_strand_id
1 'polypeptide(L)' 'KDYNFTPSTKHYTCMIDMLARAGELEQALDVIEKMPIPPDVRCFAAFLHGCGMHSRFDLGEIVIKKMLDLHPDDASYY' A
#
# COMPACT_ATOMS: atom_id res chain seq x y z
N LYS A 1 2.72 8.65 27.70
CA LYS A 1 2.10 7.31 27.82
C LYS A 1 2.34 6.61 26.50
N ASP A 2 3.45 5.90 26.41
CA ASP A 2 3.75 5.05 25.27
C ASP A 2 2.83 3.83 25.37
N TYR A 3 1.75 3.85 24.59
CA TYR A 3 1.01 2.64 24.34
C TYR A 3 1.95 1.75 23.53
N ASN A 4 2.42 0.65 24.12
CA ASN A 4 3.28 -0.38 23.51
C ASN A 4 2.53 -1.12 22.38
N PHE A 5 2.06 -0.38 21.40
CA PHE A 5 1.26 -0.86 20.30
C PHE A 5 2.15 -0.88 19.06
N THR A 6 2.58 -2.07 18.67
CA THR A 6 3.24 -2.27 17.38
C THR A 6 2.14 -2.42 16.32
N PRO A 7 1.99 -1.49 15.36
CA PRO A 7 0.96 -1.59 14.35
C PRO A 7 1.21 -2.84 13.50
N SER A 8 0.21 -3.72 13.43
CA SER A 8 0.24 -4.87 12.51
C SER A 8 -0.07 -4.44 11.08
N THR A 9 0.18 -5.33 10.11
CA THR A 9 -0.11 -5.09 8.69
C THR A 9 -1.54 -4.62 8.47
N LYS A 10 -2.52 -5.17 9.21
CA LYS A 10 -3.94 -4.76 9.13
C LYS A 10 -4.16 -3.28 9.47
N HIS A 11 -3.43 -2.74 10.43
CA HIS A 11 -3.55 -1.32 10.80
C HIS A 11 -3.01 -0.44 9.68
N TYR A 12 -1.89 -0.82 9.08
CA TYR A 12 -1.35 -0.14 7.90
C TYR A 12 -2.29 -0.24 6.71
N THR A 13 -2.87 -1.41 6.42
CA THR A 13 -3.87 -1.56 5.35
C THR A 13 -5.03 -0.59 5.55
N CYS A 14 -5.57 -0.48 6.78
CA CYS A 14 -6.63 0.48 7.07
C CYS A 14 -6.17 1.94 6.85
N MET A 15 -4.95 2.30 7.27
CA MET A 15 -4.41 3.65 7.04
C MET A 15 -4.26 3.96 5.55
N ILE A 16 -3.71 3.01 4.78
CA ILE A 16 -3.53 3.11 3.33
C ILE A 16 -4.88 3.26 2.63
N ASP A 17 -5.86 2.41 2.96
CA ASP A 17 -7.21 2.49 2.38
C ASP A 17 -7.86 3.85 2.66
N MET A 18 -7.78 4.35 3.90
CA MET A 18 -8.33 5.67 4.25
C MET A 18 -7.67 6.79 3.44
N LEU A 19 -6.34 6.83 3.37
CA LEU A 19 -5.60 7.86 2.64
C LEU A 19 -5.86 7.78 1.12
N ALA A 20 -5.81 6.57 0.56
CA ALA A 20 -6.02 6.33 -0.86
C ALA A 20 -7.44 6.72 -1.29
N ARG A 21 -8.45 6.44 -0.45
CA ARG A 21 -9.83 6.86 -0.69
C ARG A 21 -10.01 8.36 -0.59
N ALA A 22 -9.29 9.03 0.31
CA ALA A 22 -9.29 10.49 0.45
C ALA A 22 -8.59 11.21 -0.72
N GLY A 23 -7.84 10.49 -1.56
CA GLY A 23 -7.04 11.08 -2.65
C GLY A 23 -5.63 11.47 -2.22
N GLU A 24 -5.27 11.22 -0.96
CA GLU A 24 -3.95 11.46 -0.38
C GLU A 24 -2.98 10.31 -0.76
N LEU A 25 -2.85 10.05 -2.07
CA LEU A 25 -2.13 8.90 -2.58
C LEU A 25 -0.61 8.97 -2.34
N GLU A 26 -0.02 10.16 -2.34
CA GLU A 26 1.39 10.33 -2.02
C GLU A 26 1.67 9.96 -0.56
N GLN A 27 0.77 10.34 0.36
CA GLN A 27 0.87 9.92 1.76
C GLN A 27 0.63 8.43 1.93
N ALA A 28 -0.33 7.86 1.20
CA ALA A 28 -0.58 6.42 1.23
C ALA A 28 0.64 5.62 0.74
N LEU A 29 1.35 6.12 -0.27
CA LEU A 29 2.59 5.52 -0.78
C LEU A 29 3.71 5.63 0.26
N ASP A 30 3.87 6.80 0.87
CA ASP A 30 4.85 7.02 1.93
C ASP A 30 4.66 6.05 3.11
N VAL A 31 3.40 5.78 3.48
CA VAL A 31 3.09 4.76 4.50
C VAL A 31 3.59 3.39 4.04
N ILE A 32 3.29 2.95 2.82
CA ILE A 32 3.76 1.66 2.29
C ILE A 32 5.29 1.55 2.33
N GLU A 33 6.00 2.62 1.98
CA GLU A 33 7.46 2.64 1.94
C GLU A 33 8.12 2.67 3.32
N LYS A 34 7.48 3.31 4.30
CA LYS A 34 8.01 3.44 5.66
C LYS A 34 7.54 2.36 6.62
N MET A 35 6.70 1.43 6.16
CA MET A 35 6.26 0.31 6.98
C MET A 35 7.47 -0.49 7.49
N PRO A 36 7.57 -0.74 8.82
CA PRO A 36 8.67 -1.52 9.40
C PRO A 36 8.50 -3.04 9.16
N ILE A 37 7.44 -3.43 8.47
CA ILE A 37 7.07 -4.79 8.12
C ILE A 37 6.73 -4.84 6.64
N PRO A 38 6.98 -5.97 5.93
CA PRO A 38 6.63 -6.09 4.53
C PRO A 38 5.13 -5.82 4.30
N PRO A 39 4.77 -4.94 3.35
CA PRO A 39 3.38 -4.77 2.95
C PRO A 39 2.86 -6.08 2.35
N ASP A 40 1.62 -6.43 2.67
CA ASP A 40 0.96 -7.59 2.06
C ASP A 40 0.16 -7.17 0.81
N VAL A 41 -0.38 -8.16 0.11
CA VAL A 41 -1.23 -7.97 -1.07
C VAL A 41 -2.40 -7.02 -0.81
N ARG A 42 -2.90 -6.97 0.43
CA ARG A 42 -4.05 -6.13 0.80
C ARG A 42 -3.65 -4.66 0.89
N CYS A 43 -2.46 -4.36 1.40
CA CYS A 43 -1.90 -3.00 1.35
C CYS A 43 -1.83 -2.48 -0.10
N PHE A 44 -1.32 -3.29 -1.02
CA PHE A 44 -1.22 -2.91 -2.43
C PHE A 44 -2.59 -2.78 -3.10
N ALA A 45 -3.51 -3.73 -2.86
CA ALA A 45 -4.86 -3.67 -3.40
C ALA A 45 -5.63 -2.41 -2.94
N ALA A 46 -5.52 -2.03 -1.66
CA ALA A 46 -6.13 -0.82 -1.13
C ALA A 46 -5.59 0.45 -1.83
N PHE A 47 -4.27 0.50 -2.03
CA PHE A 47 -3.62 1.61 -2.72
C PHE A 47 -4.02 1.70 -4.21
N LEU A 48 -3.99 0.57 -4.92
CA LEU A 48 -4.34 0.50 -6.34
C LEU A 48 -5.80 0.88 -6.59
N HIS A 49 -6.70 0.49 -5.67
CA HIS A 49 -8.09 0.91 -5.74
C HIS A 49 -8.21 2.45 -5.70
N GLY A 50 -7.52 3.12 -4.76
CA GLY A 50 -7.51 4.58 -4.71
C GLY A 50 -6.87 5.23 -5.94
N CYS A 51 -5.80 4.65 -6.48
CA CYS A 51 -5.20 5.10 -7.74
C CYS A 51 -6.21 5.06 -8.90
N GLY A 52 -6.99 3.98 -8.99
CA GLY A 52 -8.05 3.85 -9.99
C GLY A 52 -9.17 4.89 -9.82
N MET A 53 -9.59 5.17 -8.57
CA MET A 53 -10.62 6.18 -8.30
C MET A 53 -10.17 7.60 -8.68
N HIS A 54 -8.91 7.93 -8.41
CA HIS A 54 -8.35 9.28 -8.62
C HIS A 54 -7.55 9.43 -9.91
N SER A 55 -7.60 8.43 -10.80
CA SER A 55 -6.88 8.40 -12.08
C SER A 55 -5.36 8.62 -11.97
N ARG A 56 -4.75 8.20 -10.86
CA ARG A 56 -3.31 8.31 -10.57
C ARG A 56 -2.59 7.00 -10.92
N PHE A 57 -2.66 6.62 -12.19
CA PHE A 57 -2.04 5.40 -12.70
C PHE A 57 -0.50 5.43 -12.61
N ASP A 58 0.09 6.63 -12.61
CA ASP A 58 1.52 6.87 -12.38
C ASP A 58 1.99 6.24 -11.07
N LEU A 59 1.24 6.44 -9.98
CA LEU A 59 1.56 5.90 -8.67
C LEU A 59 1.24 4.39 -8.60
N GLY A 60 0.18 3.96 -9.27
CA GLY A 60 -0.18 2.54 -9.35
C GLY A 60 0.93 1.70 -9.98
N GLU A 61 1.55 2.16 -11.06
CA GLU A 61 2.65 1.47 -11.73
C GLU A 61 3.88 1.29 -10.81
N ILE A 62 4.20 2.31 -10.00
CA ILE A 62 5.30 2.25 -9.03
C ILE A 62 5.06 1.13 -8.02
N VAL A 63 3.84 1.03 -7.49
CA VAL A 63 3.47 0.01 -6.51
C VAL A 63 3.46 -1.39 -7.11
N ILE A 64 2.95 -1.55 -8.33
CA ILE A 64 2.98 -2.84 -9.04
C ILE A 64 4.43 -3.31 -9.23
N LYS A 65 5.34 -2.43 -9.66
CA LYS A 65 6.76 -2.77 -9.80
C LYS A 65 7.39 -3.22 -8.48
N LYS A 66 7.11 -2.52 -7.37
CA LYS A 66 7.58 -2.92 -6.04
C LYS A 66 7.03 -4.28 -5.62
N MET A 67 5.75 -4.53 -5.89
CA MET A 67 5.10 -5.80 -5.57
C MET A 67 5.75 -6.98 -6.32
N LEU A 68 6.08 -6.79 -7.59
CA LEU A 68 6.80 -7.79 -8.40
C LEU A 68 8.24 -8.02 -7.92
N ASP A 69 8.94 -6.97 -7.47
CA ASP A 69 10.29 -7.09 -6.89
C ASP A 69 10.29 -7.87 -5.56
N LEU A 70 9.24 -7.68 -4.75
CA LEU A 70 9.03 -8.41 -3.50
C LEU A 70 8.63 -9.88 -3.70
N HIS A 71 7.96 -10.21 -4.80
CA HIS A 71 7.48 -11.55 -5.13
C HIS A 71 7.90 -11.99 -6.54
N PRO A 72 9.19 -12.23 -6.79
CA PRO A 72 9.68 -12.57 -8.13
C PRO A 72 9.17 -13.92 -8.67
N ASP A 73 8.65 -14.81 -7.80
CA ASP A 73 8.19 -16.16 -8.15
C ASP A 73 6.65 -16.32 -8.19
N ASP A 74 5.88 -15.32 -7.75
CA ASP A 74 4.41 -15.35 -7.84
C ASP A 74 3.97 -14.84 -9.22
N ALA A 75 4.02 -15.72 -10.21
CA ALA A 75 3.45 -15.49 -11.55
C ALA A 75 1.90 -15.38 -11.56
N SER A 76 1.26 -15.24 -10.39
CA SER A 76 -0.19 -15.23 -10.18
C SER A 76 -0.83 -13.83 -10.22
N TYR A 77 -0.03 -12.77 -10.46
CA TYR A 77 -0.47 -11.36 -10.45
C TYR A 77 -0.69 -10.74 -11.85
N TYR A 78 -0.99 -11.55 -12.87
CA TYR A 78 -1.49 -11.11 -14.17
C TYR A 78 -3.00 -11.33 -14.27
#